data_AF-A0A2N0HJF1-F1
#
_entry.id   AF-A0A2N0HJF1-F1
#
_cell.length_a   1.000
_cell.length_b   1.000
_cell.length_c   1.000
_cell.angle_alpha   90.00
_cell.angle_beta   90.00
_cell.angle_gamma   90.00
#
_symmetry.space_group_name_H-M   'P 1'
#
loop_
_entity.id
_entity.type
_entity.pdbx_description
1 polymer ?
#
loop_
_entity_poly.entity_id
_entity_poly.type
_entity_poly.pdbx_seq_one_letter_code
_entity_poly.pdbx_strand_id
1 'polypeptide(L)' 'MSRAMNLKLPEANVRKRCDESGVSISAIEPLPAGGTHLVCTTGEGADEMRLRLADYLIAGSVRRFPFYRARGPW' A
#
# COMPACT_ATOMS: atom_id res chain seq x y z
N MET A 1 12.42 -7.91 -6.75
CA MET A 1 11.62 -6.68 -6.53
C MET A 1 11.21 -6.58 -5.07
N SER A 2 10.95 -5.37 -4.57
CA SER A 2 10.44 -5.16 -3.20
C SER A 2 8.98 -5.62 -3.07
N ARG A 3 8.53 -6.01 -1.89
CA ARG A 3 7.09 -6.26 -1.62
C ARG A 3 6.30 -4.99 -1.29
N ALA A 4 6.99 -3.85 -1.18
CA ALA A 4 6.41 -2.59 -0.75
C ALA A 4 6.28 -1.60 -1.91
N MET A 5 5.25 -0.76 -1.86
CA MET A 5 5.02 0.35 -2.78
C MET A 5 4.28 1.50 -2.10
N ASN A 6 4.35 2.69 -2.71
CA ASN A 6 3.70 3.89 -2.22
C ASN A 6 2.68 4.35 -3.27
N LEU A 7 1.46 4.67 -2.82
CA LEU A 7 0.31 4.91 -3.68
C LEU A 7 -0.35 6.25 -3.34
N LYS A 8 -0.72 7.03 -4.37
CA LYS A 8 -1.55 8.24 -4.27
C LYS A 8 -3.03 7.89 -4.14
N LEU A 9 -3.35 6.90 -3.32
CA LEU A 9 -4.71 6.45 -3.06
C LEU A 9 -4.99 6.38 -1.56
N PRO A 10 -6.21 6.69 -1.12
CA PRO A 10 -6.65 6.44 0.25
C PRO A 10 -6.58 4.97 0.61
N GLU A 11 -6.31 4.65 1.88
CA GLU A 11 -6.17 3.29 2.39
C GLU A 11 -7.35 2.38 1.99
N ALA A 12 -8.58 2.87 2.15
CA ALA A 12 -9.80 2.11 1.82
C ALA A 12 -9.84 1.68 0.34
N ASN A 13 -9.42 2.54 -0.58
CA ASN A 13 -9.38 2.22 -2.01
C ASN A 13 -8.28 1.22 -2.34
N VAL A 14 -7.13 1.32 -1.65
CA VAL A 14 -6.03 0.36 -1.80
C VAL A 14 -6.45 -1.02 -1.31
N ARG A 15 -7.07 -1.12 -0.12
CA ARG A 15 -7.61 -2.38 0.42
C ARG A 15 -8.57 -3.03 -0.57
N LYS A 16 -9.56 -2.27 -1.04
CA LYS A 16 -10.54 -2.76 -2.03
C LYS A 16 -9.86 -3.31 -3.29
N ARG A 17 -8.83 -2.62 -3.82
CA ARG A 17 -8.11 -3.09 -5.02
C ARG A 17 -7.28 -4.35 -4.78
N CYS A 18 -6.66 -4.48 -3.60
CA CYS A 18 -5.97 -5.70 -3.22
C CYS A 18 -6.95 -6.87 -3.10
N ASP A 19 -8.11 -6.66 -2.47
CA ASP A 19 -9.15 -7.67 -2.32
C ASP A 19 -9.69 -8.11 -3.69
N GLU A 20 -9.98 -7.17 -4.59
CA GLU A 20 -10.38 -7.43 -5.98
C GLU A 20 -9.34 -8.21 -6.79
N SER A 21 -8.06 -8.08 -6.43
CA SER A 21 -6.94 -8.74 -7.12
C SER A 21 -6.50 -10.04 -6.42
N GLY A 22 -7.12 -10.40 -5.29
CA GLY A 22 -6.71 -11.56 -4.49
C GLY A 22 -5.30 -11.43 -3.89
N VAL A 23 -4.78 -10.20 -3.75
CA VAL A 23 -3.42 -9.95 -3.24
C VAL A 23 -3.47 -9.74 -1.73
N SER A 24 -2.82 -10.66 -1.00
CA SER A 24 -2.70 -10.58 0.46
C SER A 24 -1.82 -9.42 0.92
N ILE A 25 -2.32 -8.67 1.90
CA ILE A 25 -1.66 -7.50 2.50
C ILE A 25 -0.91 -7.94 3.78
N SER A 26 0.37 -7.60 3.87
CA SER A 26 1.17 -7.76 5.09
C SER A 26 1.08 -6.52 5.99
N ALA A 27 1.10 -5.33 5.41
CA ALA A 27 0.92 -4.07 6.13
C ALA A 27 0.32 -3.01 5.21
N ILE A 28 -0.48 -2.12 5.78
CA ILE A 28 -1.05 -0.99 5.07
C ILE A 28 -1.15 0.20 6.01
N GLU A 29 -0.61 1.33 5.58
CA GLU A 29 -0.42 2.49 6.43
C GLU A 29 -0.70 3.77 5.62
N PRO A 30 -1.45 4.74 6.14
CA PRO A 30 -1.60 6.04 5.51
C PRO A 30 -0.26 6.80 5.57
N LEU A 31 0.02 7.57 4.53
CA LEU A 31 1.19 8.45 4.48
C LEU A 31 0.85 9.84 5.06
N PRO A 32 1.77 10.49 5.81
CA PRO A 32 1.57 11.86 6.33
C PRO A 32 1.23 12.90 5.26
N ALA A 33 1.80 12.75 4.05
CA ALA A 33 1.56 13.66 2.92
C ALA A 33 0.31 13.28 2.09
N GLY A 34 -0.47 12.30 2.55
CA GLY A 34 -1.57 11.72 1.80
C GLY A 34 -1.13 10.52 0.95
N GLY A 35 -2.08 9.61 0.72
CA GLY A 35 -1.82 8.32 0.08
C GLY A 35 -1.56 7.20 1.09
N THR A 36 -1.03 6.08 0.59
CA THR A 36 -0.89 4.83 1.34
C THR A 36 0.43 4.14 1.04
N HIS A 37 1.09 3.66 2.08
CA HIS A 37 2.16 2.67 2.00
C HIS A 37 1.54 1.28 2.03
N LEU A 38 1.71 0.51 0.96
CA LEU A 38 1.23 -0.86 0.84
C LEU A 38 2.42 -1.81 0.90
N VAL A 39 2.33 -2.83 1.75
CA VAL A 39 3.25 -3.97 1.78
C VAL A 39 2.45 -5.23 1.52
N CYS A 40 2.72 -5.90 0.40
CA CYS A 40 2.13 -7.19 0.08
C CYS A 40 2.87 -8.32 0.81
N THR A 41 2.20 -9.45 0.98
CA THR A 41 2.81 -10.66 1.60
C THR A 41 3.90 -11.26 0.71
N THR A 42 3.73 -11.21 -0.62
CA THR A 42 4.65 -11.78 -1.62
C THR A 42 5.21 -10.71 -2.56
N GLY A 43 6.29 -11.03 -3.27
CA GLY A 43 6.87 -10.16 -4.29
C GLY A 43 5.98 -10.09 -5.53
N GLU A 44 5.46 -11.24 -5.96
CA GLU A 44 4.58 -11.40 -7.11
C GLU A 44 3.29 -10.60 -6.94
N GLY A 45 2.69 -10.62 -5.74
CA GLY A 45 1.50 -9.81 -5.45
C GLY A 45 1.81 -8.32 -5.50
N ALA A 46 3.01 -7.91 -5.09
CA ALA A 46 3.43 -6.52 -5.23
C ALA A 46 3.64 -6.14 -6.71
N ASP A 47 4.12 -7.06 -7.54
CA ASP A 47 4.31 -6.82 -8.96
C ASP A 47 2.97 -6.70 -9.70
N GLU A 48 2.00 -7.54 -9.37
CA GLU A 48 0.63 -7.40 -9.87
C GLU A 48 0.02 -6.04 -9.49
N MET A 49 0.13 -5.66 -8.21
CA MET A 49 -0.44 -4.40 -7.74
C MET A 49 0.26 -3.18 -8.34
N ARG A 50 1.56 -3.25 -8.67
CA ARG A 50 2.27 -2.19 -9.41
C ARG A 50 1.70 -2.00 -10.80
N LEU A 51 1.35 -3.07 -11.50
CA LEU A 51 0.74 -2.99 -12.83
C LEU A 51 -0.68 -2.40 -12.75
N ARG A 52 -1.49 -2.89 -11.82
CA ARG A 52 -2.89 -2.45 -11.66
C ARG A 52 -3.02 -1.02 -11.15
N LEU A 53 -2.07 -0.55 -10.35
CA LEU A 53 -2.08 0.78 -9.72
C LEU A 53 -0.99 1.69 -10.27
N ALA A 54 -0.50 1.43 -11.48
CA ALA A 54 0.61 2.15 -12.09
C ALA A 54 0.40 3.68 -12.08
N ASP A 55 -0.81 4.14 -12.43
CA ASP A 55 -1.18 5.56 -12.47
C ASP A 55 -1.15 6.25 -11.09
N TYR A 56 -1.18 5.46 -10.01
CA TYR A 56 -1.20 5.95 -8.64
C TYR A 56 0.13 5.76 -7.94
N LEU A 57 1.16 5.21 -8.58
CA LEU A 57 2.46 5.02 -7.94
C LEU A 57 3.10 6.38 -7.58
N ILE A 58 3.60 6.47 -6.34
CA ILE A 58 4.45 7.58 -5.92
C ILE A 58 5.89 7.21 -6.27
N ALA A 59 6.46 7.92 -7.23
CA ALA A 59 7.88 7.81 -7.54
C ALA A 59 8.73 8.52 -6.47
N GLY A 60 9.89 7.94 -6.15
CA GLY A 60 10.85 8.50 -5.20
C GLY A 60 10.55 8.21 -3.73
N SER A 61 11.24 8.94 -2.86
CA SER A 61 11.17 8.75 -1.40
C SER A 61 9.90 9.38 -0.82
N VAL A 62 9.25 8.68 0.11
CA VAL A 62 8.11 9.20 0.89
C VAL A 62 8.46 9.28 2.36
N ARG A 63 7.94 10.29 3.05
CA ARG A 63 7.96 10.32 4.51
C ARG A 63 6.91 9.35 5.04
N ARG A 64 7.28 8.54 6.03
CA ARG A 64 6.37 7.65 6.76
C ARG A 64 6.29 8.09 8.22
N PHE A 65 5.25 7.63 8.93
CA PHE A 65 5.25 7.72 10.38
C PHE A 65 6.36 6.82 10.94
N PRO A 66 7.16 7.30 11.91
CA PRO A 66 8.20 6.46 12.54
C PRO A 66 7.63 5.20 13.20
N PHE A 67 6.42 5.33 13.75
CA PHE A 67 5.63 4.23 14.29
C PHE A 67 4.20 4.40 13.83
N TYR A 68 3.66 3.40 13.14
CA TYR A 68 2.25 3.32 12.78
C TYR A 68 1.67 2.02 13.32
N ARG A 69 0.51 2.15 13.97
CA ARG A 69 -0.33 1.03 14.37
C ARG A 69 -1.74 1.37 13.92
N ALA A 70 -2.36 0.49 13.13
CA ALA A 70 -3.76 0.63 12.81
C ALA A 70 -4.57 0.76 14.12
N ARG A 71 -5.55 1.67 14.15
CA ARG A 71 -6.43 1.82 15.32
C ARG A 71 -7.02 0.44 15.63
N GLY A 72 -6.77 -0.02 16.86
CA GLY A 72 -7.40 -1.22 17.37
C GLY A 72 -8.91 -1.03 17.52
N PRO A 73 -9.66 -2.11 17.78
CA PRO A 73 -11.12 -2.07 17.91
C PRO A 73 -11.63 -1.40 19.20
N TRP A 74 -10.80 -0.64 19.92
CA TRP A 74 -11.12 -0.02 21.22
C TRP A 74 -10.87 1.48 21.17
#